data_AF-A0A382NKL0-F1
#
_entry.id   AF-A0A382NKL0-F1
#
_cell.length_a   1.000
_cell.length_b   1.000
_cell.length_c   1.000
_cell.angle_alpha   90.00
_cell.angle_beta   90.00
_cell.angle_gamma   90.00
#
_symmetry.space_group_name_H-M   'P 1'
#
loop_
_entity.id
_entity.type
_entity.pdbx_description
1 polymer ?
#
loop_
_entity_poly.entity_id
_entity_poly.type
_entity_poly.pdbx_seq_one_letter_code
_entity_poly.pdbx_strand_id
1 'polypeptide(L)'
;MAKSLPEYIYLFLIASTAVVVGIEWDISWHETIGRDKLLSPPHIVVYLGGIICGVTCAYMALRQTFVDINLYNRYVTFWGFKAPFACWVCIWGTIAMLTSAPFDDWWHNAYGLDVQIISPPHLVLAAGFFAILLGTLLLLIAEKNLAKGNQKDFLELLFMYSASLIVVQFAIILTEYSF
;
A
#
# COMPACT_ATOMS: atom_id res chain seq x y z
N MET A 1 -22.74 -9.55 -21.86
CA MET A 1 -21.99 -9.89 -20.62
C MET A 1 -21.40 -8.61 -20.08
N ALA A 2 -21.68 -8.26 -18.82
CA ALA A 2 -20.92 -7.19 -18.15
C ALA A 2 -19.45 -7.62 -18.14
N LYS A 3 -18.53 -6.77 -18.64
CA LYS A 3 -17.09 -7.04 -18.52
C LYS A 3 -16.79 -7.19 -17.02
N SER A 4 -16.18 -8.31 -16.64
CA SER A 4 -15.60 -8.46 -15.30
C SER A 4 -14.60 -7.34 -15.07
N LEU A 5 -14.53 -6.83 -13.83
CA LEU A 5 -13.49 -5.87 -13.47
C LEU A 5 -12.11 -6.50 -13.64
N PRO A 6 -11.08 -5.71 -13.98
CA PRO A 6 -9.71 -6.20 -13.98
C PRO A 6 -9.32 -6.78 -12.62
N GLU A 7 -8.72 -7.97 -12.63
CA GLU A 7 -8.38 -8.72 -11.41
C GLU A 7 -7.42 -7.96 -10.47
N TYR A 8 -6.53 -7.13 -11.05
CA TYR A 8 -5.60 -6.33 -10.27
C TYR A 8 -6.31 -5.37 -9.30
N ILE A 9 -7.55 -4.95 -9.57
CA ILE A 9 -8.29 -4.06 -8.66
C ILE A 9 -8.47 -4.74 -7.29
N TYR A 10 -8.83 -6.03 -7.30
CA TYR A 10 -8.99 -6.79 -6.07
C TYR A 10 -7.65 -7.00 -5.35
N LEU A 11 -6.55 -7.21 -6.08
CA LEU A 11 -5.22 -7.34 -5.49
C LEU A 11 -4.78 -6.05 -4.78
N PHE A 12 -5.02 -4.88 -5.37
CA PHE A 12 -4.73 -3.60 -4.74
C PHE A 12 -5.58 -3.36 -3.49
N LEU A 13 -6.85 -3.74 -3.52
CA LEU A 13 -7.73 -3.65 -2.36
C LEU A 13 -7.29 -4.59 -1.24
N ILE A 14 -7.04 -5.87 -1.53
CA ILE A 14 -6.54 -6.85 -0.57
C ILE A 14 -5.23 -6.37 0.06
N ALA A 15 -4.30 -5.87 -0.77
CA ALA A 15 -3.04 -5.31 -0.30
C ALA A 15 -3.25 -4.12 0.64
N SER A 16 -4.09 -3.16 0.25
CA SER A 16 -4.41 -1.96 1.03
C SER A 16 -5.08 -2.31 2.37
N THR A 17 -6.01 -3.26 2.36
CA THR A 17 -6.66 -3.74 3.58
C THR A 17 -5.66 -4.46 4.48
N ALA A 18 -4.79 -5.30 3.92
CA ALA A 18 -3.80 -6.03 4.69
C ALA A 18 -2.80 -5.10 5.38
N VAL A 19 -2.32 -4.04 4.71
CA VAL A 19 -1.40 -3.10 5.36
C VAL A 19 -2.08 -2.34 6.51
N VAL A 20 -3.33 -1.88 6.34
CA VAL A 20 -4.07 -1.15 7.38
C VAL A 20 -4.45 -2.05 8.57
N VAL A 21 -4.97 -3.24 8.30
CA VAL A 21 -5.30 -4.20 9.36
C VAL A 21 -4.04 -4.69 10.06
N GLY A 22 -2.97 -4.92 9.29
CA GLY A 22 -1.69 -5.35 9.81
C GLY A 22 -1.10 -4.35 10.80
N ILE A 23 -1.10 -3.05 10.48
CA ILE A 23 -0.55 -2.03 11.39
C ILE A 23 -1.39 -1.84 12.65
N GLU A 24 -2.72 -1.83 12.54
CA GLU A 24 -3.60 -1.76 13.72
C GLU A 24 -3.37 -2.95 14.65
N TRP A 25 -3.21 -4.15 14.05
CA TRP A 25 -2.90 -5.34 14.80
C TRP A 25 -1.49 -5.27 15.42
N ASP A 26 -0.52 -4.72 14.71
CA ASP A 26 0.86 -4.56 15.19
C ASP A 26 0.94 -3.67 16.43
N ILE A 27 0.27 -2.51 16.38
CA ILE A 27 0.17 -1.58 17.51
C ILE A 27 -0.48 -2.31 18.71
N SER A 28 -1.64 -2.95 18.49
CA SER A 28 -2.32 -3.71 19.55
C SER A 28 -1.46 -4.86 20.10
N TRP A 29 -0.67 -5.52 19.25
CA TRP A 29 0.21 -6.61 19.64
C TRP A 29 1.33 -6.11 20.54
N HIS A 30 1.96 -4.99 20.17
CA HIS A 30 3.04 -4.40 20.95
C HIS A 30 2.57 -3.89 22.31
N GLU A 31 1.36 -3.33 22.41
CA GLU A 31 0.76 -2.93 23.68
C GLU A 31 0.43 -4.11 24.61
N THR A 32 0.12 -5.28 24.05
CA THR A 32 -0.36 -6.44 24.83
C THR A 32 0.73 -7.47 25.17
N ILE A 33 1.61 -7.75 24.21
CA ILE A 33 2.63 -8.82 24.30
C ILE A 33 4.04 -8.21 24.38
N GLY A 34 4.22 -6.97 23.94
CA GLY A 34 5.52 -6.30 23.86
C GLY A 34 6.16 -6.43 22.47
N ARG A 35 7.41 -5.95 22.36
CA ARG A 35 8.15 -5.98 21.09
C ARG A 35 8.60 -7.39 20.73
N ASP A 36 8.11 -7.89 19.59
CA ASP A 36 8.53 -9.14 18.97
C ASP A 36 9.58 -8.93 17.86
N LYS A 37 10.08 -10.04 17.30
CA LYS A 37 11.03 -10.03 16.18
C LYS A 37 10.35 -9.57 14.87
N LEU A 38 11.16 -9.29 13.85
CA LEU A 38 10.70 -8.90 12.49
C LEU A 38 9.60 -9.78 11.87
N LEU A 39 9.46 -11.04 12.27
CA LEU A 39 8.49 -11.98 11.69
C LEU A 39 7.29 -12.26 12.61
N SER A 40 6.89 -11.28 13.43
CA SER A 40 5.66 -11.38 14.20
C SER A 40 4.44 -11.58 13.27
N PRO A 41 3.35 -12.22 13.75
CA PRO A 41 2.13 -12.36 12.96
C PRO A 41 1.61 -11.06 12.33
N PRO A 42 1.51 -9.91 13.04
CA PRO A 42 1.08 -8.65 12.42
C PRO A 42 2.06 -8.15 11.35
N HIS A 43 3.38 -8.22 11.58
CA HIS A 43 4.38 -7.86 10.57
C HIS A 43 4.21 -8.67 9.28
N ILE A 44 3.95 -9.97 9.39
CA ILE A 44 3.73 -10.84 8.22
C ILE A 44 2.53 -10.34 7.40
N VAL A 45 1.44 -9.92 8.04
CA VAL A 45 0.27 -9.38 7.32
C VAL A 45 0.62 -8.09 6.59
N VAL A 46 1.36 -7.18 7.24
CA VAL A 46 1.86 -5.96 6.61
C VAL A 46 2.75 -6.28 5.40
N TYR A 47 3.70 -7.20 5.56
CA TYR A 47 4.60 -7.60 4.48
C TYR A 47 3.86 -8.23 3.31
N LEU A 48 2.89 -9.11 3.57
CA LEU A 48 2.06 -9.70 2.52
C LEU A 48 1.31 -8.62 1.75
N GLY A 49 0.75 -7.63 2.44
CA GLY A 49 0.07 -6.49 1.80
C GLY A 49 0.99 -5.75 0.82
N GLY A 50 2.18 -5.32 1.29
CA GLY A 50 3.14 -4.63 0.43
C GLY A 50 3.67 -5.51 -0.71
N ILE A 51 3.99 -6.78 -0.45
CA ILE A 51 4.49 -7.70 -1.48
C ILE A 51 3.44 -7.92 -2.56
N ILE A 52 2.18 -8.15 -2.20
CA ILE A 52 1.07 -8.29 -3.16
C ILE A 52 0.98 -7.01 -4.02
N CYS A 53 1.01 -5.83 -3.40
CA CYS A 53 0.95 -4.56 -4.12
C CYS A 53 2.13 -4.38 -5.08
N GLY A 54 3.35 -4.52 -4.58
CA GLY A 54 4.58 -4.32 -5.33
C GLY A 54 4.75 -5.32 -6.47
N VAL A 55 4.50 -6.61 -6.24
CA VAL A 55 4.57 -7.64 -7.28
C VAL A 55 3.51 -7.41 -8.34
N THR A 56 2.28 -7.05 -7.95
CA THR A 56 1.21 -6.73 -8.91
C THR A 56 1.63 -5.54 -9.79
N CYS A 57 2.15 -4.46 -9.19
CA CYS A 57 2.61 -3.29 -9.93
C CYS A 57 3.82 -3.57 -10.82
N ALA A 58 4.79 -4.34 -10.33
CA ALA A 58 5.96 -4.76 -11.10
C ALA A 58 5.53 -5.61 -12.30
N TYR A 59 4.61 -6.55 -12.10
CA TYR A 59 4.05 -7.35 -13.18
C TYR A 59 3.35 -6.49 -14.23
N MET A 60 2.50 -5.54 -13.81
CA MET A 60 1.86 -4.60 -14.73
C MET A 60 2.88 -3.78 -15.52
N ALA A 61 3.94 -3.31 -14.87
CA ALA A 61 5.02 -2.56 -15.52
C ALA A 61 5.77 -3.41 -16.56
N LEU A 62 6.17 -4.64 -16.19
CA LEU A 62 6.87 -5.56 -17.08
C LEU A 62 6.00 -5.95 -18.29
N ARG A 63 4.72 -6.25 -18.06
CA ARG A 63 3.75 -6.57 -19.12
C ARG A 63 3.59 -5.42 -20.12
N GLN A 64 3.37 -4.20 -19.63
CA GLN A 64 3.23 -3.02 -20.48
C GLN A 64 4.53 -2.68 -21.23
N THR A 65 5.69 -2.92 -20.61
CA THR A 65 6.99 -2.56 -21.20
C THR A 65 7.42 -3.53 -22.30
N PHE A 66 7.28 -4.84 -22.05
CA PHE A 66 7.91 -5.86 -22.89
C PHE A 66 6.94 -6.74 -23.66
N VAL A 67 5.66 -6.80 -23.26
CA VAL A 67 4.71 -7.75 -23.84
C VAL A 67 3.69 -7.03 -24.72
N ASP A 68 3.03 -6.02 -24.19
CA ASP A 68 1.99 -5.29 -24.91
C ASP A 68 2.06 -3.79 -24.61
N ILE A 69 2.61 -3.03 -25.57
CA ILE A 69 2.76 -1.57 -25.48
C ILE A 69 1.41 -0.83 -25.47
N ASN A 70 0.33 -1.48 -25.89
CA ASN A 70 -1.02 -0.90 -25.96
C ASN A 70 -1.93 -1.38 -24.82
N LEU A 71 -1.40 -2.14 -23.85
CA LEU A 71 -2.18 -2.68 -22.72
C LEU A 71 -2.84 -1.57 -21.90
N TYR A 72 -2.08 -0.51 -21.59
CA TYR A 72 -2.57 0.71 -20.96
C TYR A 72 -2.34 1.91 -21.89
N ASN A 73 -3.40 2.66 -22.18
CA ASN A 73 -3.32 3.86 -23.04
C ASN A 73 -2.70 5.08 -22.32
N ARG A 74 -2.53 5.02 -21.00
CA ARG A 74 -1.96 6.09 -20.19
C ARG A 74 -0.97 5.48 -19.20
N TYR A 75 0.31 5.77 -19.42
CA TYR A 75 1.40 5.28 -18.57
C TYR A 75 2.46 6.36 -18.41
N VAL A 76 3.24 6.22 -17.36
CA VAL A 76 4.46 7.00 -17.11
C VAL A 76 5.64 6.09 -17.38
N THR A 77 6.69 6.64 -18.00
CA THR A 77 7.95 5.95 -18.23
C THR A 77 8.92 6.32 -17.13
N PHE A 78 9.50 5.31 -16.46
CA PHE A 78 10.52 5.48 -15.44
C PHE A 78 11.63 4.45 -15.65
N TRP A 79 12.87 4.91 -15.77
CA TRP A 79 14.04 4.07 -16.07
C TRP A 79 13.85 3.07 -17.22
N GLY A 80 13.13 3.47 -18.27
CA GLY A 80 12.85 2.63 -19.45
C GLY A 80 11.67 1.67 -19.29
N PHE A 81 11.10 1.52 -18.09
CA PHE A 81 9.88 0.76 -17.85
C PHE A 81 8.65 1.66 -17.94
N LYS A 82 7.51 1.08 -18.32
CA LYS A 82 6.24 1.75 -18.57
C LYS A 82 5.16 1.15 -17.68
N ALA A 83 4.46 1.98 -16.90
CA ALA A 83 3.35 1.54 -16.07
C ALA A 83 2.37 2.69 -15.82
N PRO A 84 1.10 2.41 -15.46
CA PRO A 84 0.19 3.42 -14.93
C PRO A 84 0.84 4.19 -13.77
N PHE A 85 0.56 5.49 -13.64
CA PHE A 85 1.13 6.32 -12.57
C PHE A 85 0.88 5.74 -11.16
N ALA A 86 -0.34 5.23 -10.93
CA ALA A 86 -0.71 4.53 -9.70
C ALA A 86 0.28 3.41 -9.33
N CYS A 87 0.73 2.62 -10.31
CA CYS A 87 1.69 1.54 -10.08
C CYS A 87 3.04 2.09 -9.59
N TRP A 88 3.51 3.23 -10.12
CA TRP A 88 4.77 3.83 -9.67
C TRP A 88 4.69 4.31 -8.23
N VAL A 89 3.57 4.94 -7.84
CA VAL A 89 3.34 5.36 -6.45
C VAL A 89 3.36 4.15 -5.52
N CYS A 90 2.66 3.07 -5.88
CA CYS A 90 2.64 1.82 -5.12
C CYS A 90 4.00 1.11 -5.05
N ILE A 91 4.79 1.11 -6.12
CA ILE A 91 6.14 0.52 -6.13
C ILE A 91 7.04 1.24 -5.13
N TRP A 92 7.09 2.58 -5.20
CA TRP A 92 7.89 3.36 -4.25
C TRP A 92 7.37 3.25 -2.83
N GLY A 93 6.04 3.20 -2.64
CA GLY A 93 5.43 2.94 -1.34
C GLY A 93 5.83 1.59 -0.76
N THR A 94 5.79 0.54 -1.58
CA THR A 94 6.21 -0.82 -1.18
C THR A 94 7.70 -0.86 -0.82
N ILE A 95 8.56 -0.20 -1.60
CA ILE A 95 10.00 -0.12 -1.29
C ILE A 95 10.20 0.57 0.06
N ALA A 96 9.63 1.77 0.26
CA ALA A 96 9.73 2.49 1.53
C ALA A 96 9.27 1.62 2.71
N MET A 97 8.08 1.02 2.59
CA MET A 97 7.47 0.16 3.60
C MET A 97 8.30 -1.09 3.93
N LEU A 98 8.88 -1.77 2.94
CA LEU A 98 9.67 -2.98 3.20
C LEU A 98 11.06 -2.64 3.73
N THR A 99 11.63 -1.50 3.34
CA THR A 99 12.93 -1.03 3.82
C THR A 99 12.88 -0.40 5.21
N SER A 100 11.71 0.06 5.67
CA SER A 100 11.58 0.63 7.00
C SER A 100 11.80 -0.42 8.09
N ALA A 101 11.42 -1.68 7.89
CA ALA A 101 11.62 -2.75 8.88
C ALA A 101 13.12 -3.02 9.22
N PRO A 102 14.02 -3.29 8.25
CA PRO A 102 15.45 -3.43 8.57
C PRO A 102 16.08 -2.11 9.02
N PHE A 103 15.54 -0.96 8.59
CA PHE A 103 15.99 0.34 9.07
C PHE A 103 15.62 0.56 10.55
N ASP A 104 14.43 0.11 10.96
CA ASP A 104 13.94 0.14 12.33
C ASP A 104 14.84 -0.70 13.25
N ASP A 105 15.10 -1.95 12.86
CA ASP A 105 16.01 -2.82 13.61
C ASP A 105 17.41 -2.22 13.76
N TRP A 106 17.96 -1.64 12.70
CA TRP A 106 19.26 -0.96 12.79
C TRP A 106 19.20 0.25 13.72
N TRP A 107 18.14 1.06 13.61
CA TRP A 107 17.94 2.26 14.41
C TRP A 107 17.93 1.93 15.90
N HIS A 108 17.19 0.90 16.31
CA HIS A 108 17.15 0.50 17.71
C HIS A 108 18.47 -0.07 18.23
N ASN A 109 19.22 -0.79 17.39
CA ASN A 109 20.55 -1.27 17.76
C ASN A 109 21.55 -0.11 17.95
N ALA A 110 21.37 0.99 17.22
CA ALA A 110 22.26 2.15 17.28
C ALA A 110 21.88 3.16 18.37
N TYR A 111 20.58 3.40 18.58
CA TYR A 111 20.06 4.50 19.39
C TYR A 111 19.22 4.06 20.59
N GLY A 112 18.95 2.76 20.75
CA GLY A 112 18.09 2.22 21.80
C GLY A 112 16.62 2.17 21.39
N LEU A 113 15.76 1.71 22.32
CA LEU A 113 14.32 1.62 22.07
C LEU A 113 13.70 3.02 22.01
N ASP A 114 12.78 3.20 21.07
CA ASP A 114 12.08 4.47 20.90
C ASP A 114 11.18 4.74 22.12
N VAL A 115 11.21 5.99 22.60
CA VAL A 115 10.33 6.45 23.70
C VAL A 115 9.00 7.00 23.15
N GLN A 116 8.96 7.28 21.84
CA GLN A 116 7.78 7.71 21.07
C GLN A 116 7.80 7.00 19.72
N ILE A 117 6.63 6.62 19.21
CA ILE A 117 6.50 5.88 17.93
C ILE A 117 6.99 6.69 16.71
N ILE A 118 7.20 8.00 16.84
CA ILE A 118 7.68 8.84 15.72
C ILE A 118 9.20 8.85 15.67
N SER A 119 9.79 7.75 15.20
CA SER A 119 11.20 7.71 14.81
C SER A 119 11.34 7.71 13.28
N PRO A 120 12.53 8.02 12.74
CA PRO A 120 12.74 8.07 11.29
C PRO A 120 12.29 6.78 10.55
N PRO A 121 12.53 5.55 11.06
CA PRO A 121 11.98 4.33 10.47
C PRO A 121 10.46 4.32 10.37
N HIS A 122 9.75 4.69 11.43
CA HIS A 122 8.28 4.74 11.46
C HIS A 122 7.72 5.79 10.48
N LEU A 123 8.40 6.93 10.29
CA LEU A 123 8.00 7.91 9.27
C LEU A 123 8.14 7.35 7.85
N VAL A 124 9.19 6.58 7.57
CA VAL A 124 9.37 5.89 6.27
C VAL A 124 8.28 4.82 6.08
N LEU A 125 7.97 4.06 7.14
CA LEU A 125 6.89 3.06 7.12
C LEU A 125 5.55 3.74 6.79
N ALA A 126 5.20 4.80 7.51
CA ALA A 126 3.97 5.56 7.32
C ALA A 126 3.87 6.16 5.91
N ALA A 127 4.96 6.74 5.39
CA ALA A 127 5.02 7.23 4.02
C ALA A 127 4.79 6.11 3.00
N GLY A 128 5.36 4.93 3.25
CA GLY A 128 5.15 3.73 2.44
C GLY A 128 3.68 3.29 2.39
N PHE A 129 3.03 3.22 3.55
CA PHE A 129 1.59 2.92 3.64
C PHE A 129 0.74 3.94 2.89
N PHE A 130 0.94 5.24 3.15
CA PHE A 130 0.18 6.28 2.45
C PHE A 130 0.37 6.21 0.94
N ALA A 131 1.57 5.92 0.46
CA ALA A 131 1.82 5.76 -0.97
C ALA A 131 1.08 4.55 -1.55
N ILE A 132 1.04 3.39 -0.87
CA ILE A 132 0.26 2.22 -1.30
C ILE A 132 -1.24 2.55 -1.37
N LEU A 133 -1.78 3.18 -0.32
CA LEU A 133 -3.20 3.53 -0.25
C LEU A 133 -3.57 4.58 -1.31
N LEU A 134 -2.75 5.62 -1.47
CA LEU A 134 -2.93 6.65 -2.48
C LEU A 134 -2.84 6.09 -3.89
N GLY A 135 -1.86 5.22 -4.16
CA GLY A 135 -1.73 4.56 -5.46
C GLY A 135 -2.95 3.70 -5.79
N THR A 136 -3.50 2.96 -4.81
CA THR A 136 -4.77 2.22 -4.96
C THR A 136 -5.94 3.14 -5.28
N LEU A 137 -6.06 4.26 -4.55
CA LEU A 137 -7.11 5.24 -4.79
C LEU A 137 -7.00 5.86 -6.21
N LEU A 138 -5.78 6.19 -6.63
CA LEU A 138 -5.47 6.73 -7.96
C LEU A 138 -5.81 5.73 -9.08
N LEU A 139 -5.58 4.44 -8.84
CA LEU A 139 -5.98 3.38 -9.77
C LEU A 139 -7.49 3.31 -9.90
N LEU A 140 -8.20 3.24 -8.77
CA LEU A 140 -9.67 3.11 -8.73
C LEU A 140 -10.36 4.31 -9.38
N ILE A 141 -9.88 5.54 -9.14
CA ILE A 141 -10.47 6.71 -9.78
C ILE A 141 -10.21 6.73 -11.29
N ALA A 142 -9.04 6.27 -11.75
CA ALA A 142 -8.74 6.15 -13.17
C ALA A 142 -9.67 5.13 -13.85
N GLU A 143 -9.87 3.96 -13.25
CA GLU A 143 -10.82 2.94 -13.72
C GLU A 143 -12.26 3.45 -13.71
N LYS A 144 -12.68 4.11 -12.62
CA LYS A 144 -14.03 4.68 -12.48
C LYS A 144 -14.32 5.71 -13.57
N ASN A 145 -13.34 6.54 -13.91
CA ASN A 145 -13.48 7.57 -14.94
C ASN A 145 -13.61 7.00 -16.36
N LEU A 146 -13.18 5.75 -16.59
CA LEU A 146 -13.30 5.06 -17.86
C LEU A 146 -14.56 4.17 -17.94
N ALA A 147 -15.14 3.81 -16.80
CA ALA A 147 -16.30 2.93 -16.71
C ALA A 147 -17.63 3.63 -17.06
N LYS A 148 -18.63 2.82 -17.45
CA LYS A 148 -20.00 3.25 -17.78
C LYS A 148 -21.04 2.34 -17.14
N GLY A 149 -22.23 2.88 -16.88
CA GLY A 149 -23.35 2.14 -16.28
C GLY A 149 -22.98 1.52 -14.92
N ASN A 150 -23.54 0.34 -14.62
CA ASN A 150 -23.38 -0.35 -13.34
C ASN A 150 -21.91 -0.59 -12.92
N GLN A 151 -20.98 -0.67 -13.86
CA GLN A 151 -19.55 -0.83 -13.55
C GLN A 151 -19.00 0.41 -12.82
N LYS A 152 -19.47 1.61 -13.20
CA LYS A 152 -19.06 2.87 -12.58
C LYS A 152 -19.55 2.94 -11.13
N ASP A 153 -20.80 2.55 -10.88
CA ASP A 153 -21.39 2.56 -9.54
C ASP A 153 -20.67 1.56 -8.61
N PHE A 154 -20.30 0.39 -9.14
CA PHE A 154 -19.52 -0.57 -8.36
C PHE A 154 -18.09 -0.07 -8.07
N LEU A 155 -17.41 0.55 -9.05
CA LEU A 155 -16.10 1.18 -8.84
C LEU A 155 -16.16 2.37 -7.89
N GLU A 156 -17.29 3.08 -7.82
CA GLU A 156 -17.53 4.11 -6.83
C GLU A 156 -17.54 3.56 -5.41
N LEU A 157 -18.22 2.43 -5.18
CA LEU A 157 -18.19 1.74 -3.90
C LEU A 157 -16.76 1.33 -3.52
N LEU A 158 -16.02 0.72 -4.45
CA LEU A 158 -14.62 0.31 -4.21
C LEU A 158 -13.70 1.51 -3.95
N PHE A 159 -13.91 2.63 -4.66
CA PHE A 159 -13.20 3.88 -4.43
C PHE A 159 -13.48 4.44 -3.03
N MET A 160 -14.76 4.47 -2.60
CA MET A 160 -15.12 4.91 -1.26
C MET A 160 -14.50 4.03 -0.18
N TYR A 161 -14.47 2.71 -0.39
CA TYR A 161 -13.78 1.78 0.50
C TYR A 161 -12.27 2.06 0.58
N SER A 162 -11.61 2.25 -0.57
CA SER A 162 -10.18 2.62 -0.57
C SER A 162 -9.92 3.97 0.09
N ALA A 163 -10.84 4.93 -0.06
CA ALA A 163 -10.73 6.24 0.59
C ALA A 163 -10.90 6.13 2.11
N SER A 164 -11.79 5.26 2.59
CA SER A 164 -11.96 5.05 4.03
C SER A 164 -10.72 4.44 4.67
N LEU A 165 -9.98 3.57 3.97
CA LEU A 165 -8.69 3.05 4.45
C LEU A 165 -7.65 4.17 4.69
N ILE A 166 -7.63 5.21 3.84
CA ILE A 166 -6.76 6.38 4.07
C ILE A 166 -7.19 7.15 5.31
N VAL A 167 -8.50 7.30 5.53
CA VAL A 167 -9.02 7.95 6.74
C VAL A 167 -8.63 7.16 7.98
N VAL A 168 -8.72 5.83 7.96
CA VAL A 168 -8.24 4.97 9.05
C VAL A 168 -6.74 5.17 9.27
N GLN A 169 -5.92 5.18 8.21
CA GLN A 169 -4.49 5.43 8.34
C GLN A 169 -4.16 6.80 8.96
N PHE A 170 -4.93 7.84 8.63
CA PHE A 170 -4.81 9.14 9.31
C PHE A 170 -5.23 9.06 10.76
N ALA A 171 -6.32 8.35 11.07
CA ALA A 171 -6.79 8.18 12.43
C ALA A 171 -5.72 7.52 13.30
N ILE A 172 -5.10 6.42 12.83
CA ILE A 172 -3.98 5.75 13.51
C ILE A 172 -2.90 6.75 13.89
N ILE A 173 -2.38 7.48 12.92
CA ILE A 173 -1.28 8.41 13.17
C ILE A 173 -1.70 9.51 14.14
N LEU A 174 -2.91 10.05 14.01
CA LEU A 174 -3.40 11.12 14.89
C LEU A 174 -3.68 10.63 16.32
N THR A 175 -4.14 9.39 16.50
CA THR A 175 -4.32 8.80 17.82
C THR A 175 -3.00 8.59 18.53
N GLU A 176 -1.93 8.26 17.80
CA GLU A 176 -0.57 8.17 18.37
C GLU A 176 -0.04 9.51 18.91
N TYR A 177 -0.50 10.66 18.40
CA TYR A 177 -0.15 11.97 18.96
C TYR A 177 -0.94 12.35 20.22
N SER A 178 -1.98 11.59 20.55
CA SER A 178 -2.97 11.96 21.56
C SER A 178 -2.72 11.33 22.93
N PHE A 179 -1.76 10.42 23.03
CA PHE A 179 -1.36 9.72 24.25
C PHE A 179 0.17 9.76 24.42
#